data_AF-A0A259RUH3-F1
#
_entry.id   AF-A0A259RUH3-F1
#
_cell.length_a   1.000
_cell.length_b   1.000
_cell.length_c   1.000
_cell.angle_alpha   90.00
_cell.angle_beta   90.00
_cell.angle_gamma   90.00
#
_symmetry.space_group_name_H-M   'P 1'
#
loop_
_entity.id
_entity.type
_entity.pdbx_description
1 polymer ?
#
loop_
_entity_poly.entity_id
_entity_poly.type
_entity_poly.pdbx_seq_one_letter_code
_entity_poly.pdbx_strand_id
1 'polypeptide(L)'
;MNTSVRRFPDGFLFGAATAAYQIEGAAFEDGRTASIWDAFAREPGAVLNGETGDVACDHYHRYADDVRLMGELGLQAYRFSTSWARVRPDGGAVNPAGLAFYDRLVDELLAGGI
;
A
#
# COMPACT_ATOMS: atom_id res chain seq x y z
N MET A 1 -9.66 -7.75 -31.43
CA MET A 1 -9.33 -8.40 -30.13
C MET A 1 -10.02 -9.76 -30.11
N ASN A 2 -9.30 -10.82 -29.73
CA ASN A 2 -9.91 -12.13 -29.54
C ASN A 2 -10.71 -12.10 -28.22
N THR A 3 -12.02 -12.23 -28.30
CA THR A 3 -12.98 -11.99 -27.20
C THR A 3 -13.44 -13.28 -26.51
N SER A 4 -12.70 -14.39 -26.64
CA SER A 4 -13.08 -15.60 -25.93
C SER A 4 -13.03 -15.36 -24.41
N VAL A 5 -14.19 -15.26 -23.78
CA VAL A 5 -14.31 -15.04 -22.34
C VAL A 5 -13.73 -16.27 -21.63
N ARG A 6 -12.64 -16.07 -20.88
CA ARG A 6 -12.07 -17.10 -20.02
C ARG A 6 -13.00 -17.31 -18.83
N ARG A 7 -13.37 -18.56 -18.58
CA ARG A 7 -14.18 -18.93 -17.42
C ARG A 7 -13.26 -19.29 -16.26
N PHE A 8 -13.65 -18.88 -15.06
CA PHE A 8 -12.99 -19.21 -13.80
C PHE A 8 -14.00 -19.94 -12.91
N PRO A 9 -13.55 -20.74 -11.92
CA PRO A 9 -14.45 -21.36 -10.95
C PRO A 9 -15.29 -20.32 -10.21
N ASP A 10 -16.46 -20.73 -9.74
CA ASP A 10 -17.29 -19.89 -8.87
C ASP A 10 -16.50 -19.51 -7.61
N GLY A 11 -16.58 -18.24 -7.21
CA GLY A 11 -15.84 -17.70 -6.06
C GLY A 11 -14.37 -17.37 -6.34
N PHE A 12 -13.89 -17.47 -7.59
CA PHE A 12 -12.57 -16.94 -7.95
C PHE A 12 -12.54 -15.42 -7.77
N LEU A 13 -11.52 -14.92 -7.06
CA LEU A 13 -11.36 -13.49 -6.78
C LEU A 13 -10.36 -12.86 -7.74
N PHE A 14 -10.76 -11.76 -8.36
CA PHE A 14 -9.86 -10.86 -9.06
C PHE A 14 -9.49 -9.68 -8.17
N GLY A 15 -8.21 -9.32 -8.17
CA GLY A 15 -7.70 -8.27 -7.32
C GLY A 15 -6.44 -7.63 -7.87
N ALA A 16 -6.00 -6.57 -7.19
CA ALA A 16 -4.73 -5.90 -7.43
C ALA A 16 -3.77 -6.14 -6.26
N ALA A 17 -2.48 -5.90 -6.49
CA ALA A 17 -1.45 -6.08 -5.46
C ALA A 17 -0.46 -4.92 -5.42
N THR A 18 -0.06 -4.56 -4.21
CA THR A 18 0.89 -3.46 -3.93
C THR A 18 1.83 -3.83 -2.79
N ALA A 19 2.80 -2.96 -2.52
CA ALA A 19 3.67 -3.03 -1.34
C ALA A 19 3.88 -1.63 -0.76
N ALA A 20 3.96 -1.55 0.57
CA ALA A 20 3.88 -0.32 1.35
C ALA A 20 4.84 0.77 0.84
N TYR A 21 6.14 0.47 0.75
CA TYR A 21 7.14 1.46 0.35
C TYR A 21 6.94 1.99 -1.08
N GLN A 22 6.31 1.20 -1.96
CA GLN A 22 6.12 1.56 -3.36
C GLN A 22 4.95 2.52 -3.57
N ILE A 23 3.99 2.58 -2.63
CA ILE A 23 2.75 3.35 -2.81
C ILE A 23 2.44 4.32 -1.68
N GLU A 24 2.81 4.02 -0.42
CA GLU A 24 2.32 4.76 0.75
C GLU A 24 2.81 6.20 0.77
N GLY A 25 4.11 6.42 0.58
CA GLY A 25 4.71 7.73 0.88
C GLY A 25 4.64 8.05 2.38
N ALA A 26 4.56 9.34 2.70
CA ALA A 26 4.46 9.85 4.07
C ALA A 26 5.55 9.25 4.98
N ALA A 27 6.79 9.23 4.46
CA ALA A 27 7.89 8.42 5.00
C ALA A 27 8.25 8.75 6.47
N PHE A 28 7.92 9.94 6.97
CA PHE A 28 8.26 10.36 8.34
C PHE A 28 7.07 10.92 9.11
N GLU A 29 5.85 10.57 8.68
CA GLU A 29 4.63 11.00 9.34
C GLU A 29 4.18 9.99 10.39
N ASP A 30 3.45 10.49 11.40
CA ASP A 30 2.81 9.70 12.44
C ASP A 30 3.74 8.67 13.13
N GLY A 31 5.01 9.06 13.30
CA GLY A 31 5.99 8.26 14.02
C GLY A 31 6.59 7.09 13.23
N ARG A 32 6.37 6.99 11.91
CA ARG A 32 7.14 6.09 11.04
C ARG A 32 8.62 6.50 11.06
N THR A 33 9.51 5.53 11.26
CA THR A 33 10.96 5.74 11.12
C THR A 33 11.47 5.21 9.79
N ALA A 34 12.73 5.51 9.45
CA ALA A 34 13.35 5.05 8.21
C ALA A 34 13.42 3.51 8.16
N SER A 35 12.97 2.93 7.06
CA SER A 35 13.25 1.54 6.72
C SER A 35 14.59 1.42 5.99
N ILE A 36 15.02 0.18 5.73
CA ILE A 36 16.21 -0.08 4.90
C ILE A 36 16.07 0.50 3.49
N TRP A 37 14.86 0.59 2.95
CA TRP A 37 14.62 1.16 1.62
C TRP A 37 14.71 2.69 1.62
N ASP A 38 14.33 3.35 2.71
CA ASP A 38 14.51 4.79 2.87
C ASP A 38 16.01 5.15 2.89
N ALA A 39 16.82 4.34 3.56
CA ALA A 39 18.28 4.50 3.57
C ALA A 39 18.88 4.20 2.19
N PHE A 40 18.55 3.03 1.62
CA PHE A 40 19.11 2.59 0.34
C PHE A 40 18.77 3.54 -0.81
N ALA A 41 17.54 4.06 -0.88
CA ALA A 41 17.14 4.96 -1.96
C ALA A 41 17.89 6.30 -1.95
N ARG A 42 18.49 6.69 -0.82
CA ARG A 42 19.29 7.92 -0.69
C ARG A 42 20.77 7.73 -1.03
N GLU A 43 21.21 6.49 -1.20
CA GLU A 43 22.58 6.21 -1.62
C GLU A 43 22.78 6.64 -3.09
N PRO A 44 23.78 7.48 -3.40
CA PRO A 44 24.02 7.94 -4.77
C PRO A 44 24.19 6.77 -5.76
N GLY A 45 23.32 6.71 -6.76
CA GLY A 45 23.35 5.68 -7.80
C GLY A 45 22.68 4.35 -7.43
N ALA A 46 22.10 4.20 -6.24
CA ALA A 46 21.38 2.99 -5.84
C ALA A 46 20.03 2.82 -6.54
N VAL A 47 19.34 3.94 -6.81
CA VAL A 47 18.09 3.98 -7.57
C VAL A 47 18.32 4.75 -8.87
N LEU A 48 17.78 4.24 -9.98
CA LEU A 48 17.80 4.93 -11.26
C LEU A 48 17.17 6.32 -11.10
N ASN A 49 17.87 7.36 -11.55
CA ASN A 49 17.47 8.78 -11.39
C ASN A 49 17.42 9.30 -9.94
N GLY A 50 17.83 8.52 -8.93
CA GLY A 50 17.87 8.97 -7.53
C GLY A 50 16.50 9.21 -6.89
N GLU A 51 15.45 8.54 -7.39
CA GLU A 51 14.09 8.65 -6.87
C GLU A 51 13.96 7.99 -5.48
N THR A 52 13.08 8.53 -4.64
CA THR A 52 12.80 8.01 -3.29
C THR A 52 11.34 7.63 -3.12
N GLY A 53 11.04 6.81 -2.11
CA GLY A 53 9.68 6.48 -1.68
C GLY A 53 9.04 7.53 -0.76
N ASP A 54 9.59 8.75 -0.68
CA ASP A 54 9.15 9.76 0.29
C ASP A 54 7.68 10.17 0.07
N VAL A 55 7.29 10.32 -1.20
CA VAL A 55 5.93 10.62 -1.64
C VAL A 55 5.28 9.40 -2.28
N ALA A 56 6.00 8.67 -3.15
CA ALA A 56 5.47 7.53 -3.89
C ALA A 56 4.14 7.85 -4.61
N CYS A 57 3.07 7.11 -4.33
CA CYS A 57 1.72 7.37 -4.85
C CYS A 57 0.87 8.19 -3.86
N ASP A 58 1.41 8.59 -2.71
CA ASP A 58 0.70 9.29 -1.64
C ASP A 58 -0.52 8.51 -1.12
N HIS A 59 -0.46 7.17 -1.19
CA HIS A 59 -1.54 6.28 -0.77
C HIS A 59 -1.86 6.43 0.72
N TYR A 60 -0.90 6.84 1.55
CA TYR A 60 -1.14 7.12 2.97
C TYR A 60 -2.28 8.13 3.19
N HIS A 61 -2.36 9.14 2.33
CA HIS A 61 -3.40 10.17 2.37
C HIS A 61 -4.59 9.85 1.45
N ARG A 62 -4.35 9.14 0.35
CA ARG A 62 -5.31 8.95 -0.75
C ARG A 62 -5.96 7.58 -0.79
N TYR A 63 -5.73 6.72 0.20
CA TYR A 63 -6.21 5.33 0.18
C TYR A 63 -7.71 5.20 -0.11
N ALA A 64 -8.56 6.10 0.39
CA ALA A 64 -10.00 6.06 0.13
C ALA A 64 -10.34 6.26 -1.36
N ASP A 65 -9.62 7.14 -2.06
CA ASP A 65 -9.78 7.32 -3.50
C ASP A 65 -9.31 6.09 -4.28
N ASP A 66 -8.21 5.48 -3.84
CA ASP A 66 -7.69 4.26 -4.45
C ASP A 66 -8.65 3.08 -4.25
N VAL A 67 -9.23 2.92 -3.05
CA VAL A 67 -10.25 1.89 -2.78
C VAL A 67 -11.51 2.12 -3.63
N ARG A 68 -11.97 3.38 -3.75
CA ARG A 68 -13.09 3.70 -4.65
C ARG A 68 -12.80 3.29 -6.09
N LEU A 69 -11.58 3.56 -6.59
CA LEU A 69 -11.18 3.16 -7.94
C LEU A 69 -11.16 1.63 -8.10
N MET A 70 -10.71 0.90 -7.09
CA MET A 70 -10.75 -0.58 -7.12
C MET A 70 -12.20 -1.09 -7.22
N GLY A 71 -13.14 -0.45 -6.51
CA GLY A 71 -14.56 -0.75 -6.61
C GLY A 71 -15.15 -0.44 -8.00
N GLU A 72 -14.79 0.70 -8.60
CA GLU A 72 -15.20 1.07 -9.96
C GLU A 72 -14.69 0.09 -11.03
N LEU A 73 -13.52 -0.52 -10.80
CA LEU A 73 -12.94 -1.57 -11.64
C LEU A 73 -13.57 -2.95 -11.40
N GLY A 74 -14.37 -3.12 -10.35
CA GLY A 74 -14.99 -4.39 -9.97
C GLY A 74 -14.00 -5.39 -9.37
N LEU A 75 -12.94 -4.92 -8.70
CA LEU A 75 -12.05 -5.80 -7.95
C LEU A 75 -12.77 -6.35 -6.71
N GLN A 76 -12.43 -7.58 -6.35
CA GLN A 76 -13.03 -8.36 -5.25
C GLN A 76 -12.02 -8.71 -4.16
N ALA A 77 -10.75 -8.33 -4.36
CA ALA A 77 -9.67 -8.54 -3.41
C ALA A 77 -8.59 -7.49 -3.60
N TYR A 78 -7.93 -7.10 -2.52
CA TYR A 78 -6.75 -6.25 -2.56
C TYR A 78 -5.63 -6.84 -1.69
N ARG A 79 -4.49 -7.12 -2.32
CA ARG A 79 -3.31 -7.61 -1.62
C ARG A 79 -2.32 -6.47 -1.38
N PHE A 80 -2.20 -6.02 -0.15
CA PHE A 80 -1.20 -5.04 0.26
C PHE A 80 -0.26 -5.60 1.34
N SER A 81 0.80 -4.87 1.66
CA SER A 81 1.70 -5.19 2.77
C SER A 81 1.64 -4.10 3.84
N THR A 82 1.87 -4.44 5.09
CA THR A 82 2.07 -3.45 6.17
C THR A 82 3.54 -3.04 6.28
N SER A 83 3.81 -1.75 6.39
CA SER A 83 5.14 -1.19 6.68
C SER A 83 5.54 -1.49 8.13
N TRP A 84 6.55 -2.33 8.31
CA TRP A 84 7.09 -2.61 9.65
C TRP A 84 7.61 -1.35 10.34
N ALA A 85 8.26 -0.45 9.57
CA ALA A 85 8.78 0.81 10.09
C ALA A 85 7.68 1.78 10.54
N ARG A 86 6.42 1.55 10.12
CA ARG A 86 5.24 2.27 10.59
C ARG A 86 4.62 1.60 11.81
N VAL A 87 4.49 0.27 11.81
CA VAL A 87 3.82 -0.50 12.90
C VAL A 87 4.70 -0.67 14.14
N ARG A 88 5.99 -0.95 13.95
CA ARG A 88 7.01 -1.06 15.01
C ARG A 88 8.28 -0.30 14.61
N PRO A 89 8.24 1.04 14.65
CA PRO A 89 9.38 1.88 14.27
C PRO A 89 10.64 1.47 15.04
N ASP A 90 11.76 1.32 14.32
CA ASP A 90 13.07 0.84 14.82
C ASP A 90 13.02 -0.48 15.60
N GLY A 91 12.00 -1.32 15.36
CA GLY A 91 11.78 -2.55 16.11
C GLY A 91 11.32 -2.34 17.55
N GLY A 92 10.93 -1.12 17.92
CA GLY A 92 10.50 -0.72 19.25
C GLY A 92 9.06 -1.12 19.59
N ALA A 93 8.42 -0.29 20.41
CA ALA A 93 7.01 -0.47 20.78
C ALA A 93 6.10 -0.36 19.53
N VAL A 94 4.89 -0.91 19.65
CA VAL A 94 3.86 -0.70 18.63
C VAL A 94 3.52 0.78 18.55
N ASN A 95 3.44 1.32 17.34
CA ASN A 95 3.01 2.68 17.07
C ASN A 95 1.49 2.70 16.80
N PRO A 96 0.67 3.27 17.69
CA PRO A 96 -0.79 3.28 17.54
C PRO A 96 -1.27 4.00 16.28
N ALA A 97 -0.63 5.12 15.91
CA ALA A 97 -1.02 5.87 14.72
C ALA A 97 -0.73 5.07 13.43
N GLY A 98 0.40 4.35 13.43
CA GLY A 98 0.77 3.43 12.36
C GLY A 98 -0.22 2.28 12.18
N LEU A 99 -0.68 1.67 13.27
CA LEU A 99 -1.75 0.66 13.21
C LEU A 99 -3.09 1.25 12.76
N ALA A 100 -3.44 2.44 13.24
CA ALA A 100 -4.71 3.10 12.90
C ALA A 100 -4.84 3.39 11.40
N PHE A 101 -3.74 3.60 10.68
CA PHE A 101 -3.79 3.71 9.22
C PHE A 101 -4.26 2.40 8.56
N TYR A 102 -3.67 1.26 8.93
CA TYR A 102 -4.06 -0.03 8.36
C TYR A 102 -5.46 -0.46 8.77
N ASP A 103 -5.87 -0.12 10.00
CA ASP A 103 -7.24 -0.32 10.49
C ASP A 103 -8.25 0.39 9.59
N ARG A 104 -8.06 1.69 9.35
CA ARG A 104 -8.92 2.48 8.44
C ARG A 104 -8.89 1.99 6.99
N LEU A 105 -7.72 1.55 6.50
CA LEU A 105 -7.62 0.98 5.14
C LEU A 105 -8.44 -0.31 5.02
N VAL A 106 -8.35 -1.21 6.00
CA VAL A 106 -9.13 -2.46 6.01
C VAL A 106 -10.62 -2.17 6.12
N ASP A 107 -11.03 -1.24 6.99
CA ASP A 107 -12.43 -0.84 7.10
C ASP A 107 -12.98 -0.29 5.78
N GLU A 108 -12.21 0.55 5.09
CA GLU A 108 -12.59 1.12 3.79
C GLU A 108 -12.73 0.04 2.69
N LEU A 109 -11.81 -0.92 2.65
CA LEU A 109 -11.86 -2.07 1.72
C LEU A 109 -13.11 -2.92 1.95
N LEU A 110 -13.38 -3.27 3.21
CA LEU A 110 -14.55 -4.06 3.58
C LEU A 110 -15.86 -3.31 3.29
N ALA A 111 -15.89 -1.99 3.50
CA ALA A 111 -17.03 -1.15 3.13
C ALA A 111 -17.25 -1.11 1.60
N GLY A 112 -16.17 -1.20 0.83
CA GLY A 112 -16.19 -1.33 -0.64
C GLY A 112 -16.50 -2.74 -1.16
N GLY A 113 -16.60 -3.74 -0.29
CA GLY A 113 -16.83 -5.14 -0.68
C GLY A 113 -15.60 -5.84 -1.28
N ILE A 114 -14.39 -5.39 -0.92
CA ILE A 114 -13.09 -5.88 -1.40
C ILE A 114 -12.37 -6.68 -0.30
#